data_AF-A0A1J5T056-F1
#
_entry.id   AF-A0A1J5T056-F1
#
_cell.length_a   1.000
_cell.length_b   1.000
_cell.length_c   1.000
_cell.angle_alpha   90.00
_cell.angle_beta   90.00
_cell.angle_gamma   90.00
#
_symmetry.space_group_name_H-M   'P 1'
#
loop_
_entity.id
_entity.type
_entity.pdbx_description
1 polymer ?
#
loop_
_entity_poly.entity_id
_entity_poly.type
_entity_poly.pdbx_seq_one_letter_code
_entity_poly.pdbx_strand_id
1 'polypeptide(L)'
;MKSKNKNHIFFNTWIKKIAVTFFVMIFLFQLNAQTFTAQMVLAARPTSLLSDWANHPEILNYVVTYYGGPIAGNYSAKIIVTFKDGSGNIIGTSDLNLLPARIFASGTVILQSKDVVLFQTIRFTGNVQRTISVTGRLPEGNYQLVLQIVDAKTLQKLTAEIIRPFFVMSYQLPILMQPQNQSVLMAEQARSAITFRWTPLAPAPTQERISYLLQIFEVMEGQNPMQAFRTNQPILNQEVLGVTQFIWQPQLYFGDSSQNRKFIWTIQTLDSKGFGFNNDVGDGRSEPFWFEIKSAKEIVKNRKE
;
A
#
# COMPACT_ATOMS: atom_id res chain seq x y z
N MET A 1 -46.76 -26.99 75.14
CA MET A 1 -45.80 -27.77 74.31
C MET A 1 -46.16 -27.64 72.82
N LYS A 2 -46.01 -26.45 72.20
CA LYS A 2 -46.40 -26.21 70.79
C LYS A 2 -45.81 -24.92 70.20
N SER A 3 -44.50 -24.69 70.36
CA SER A 3 -43.84 -23.47 69.83
C SER A 3 -42.51 -23.70 69.09
N LYS A 4 -41.83 -24.84 69.28
CA LYS A 4 -40.54 -25.12 68.63
C LYS A 4 -40.60 -25.56 67.15
N ASN A 5 -41.76 -25.94 66.62
CA ASN A 5 -41.84 -26.59 65.30
C ASN A 5 -42.06 -25.64 64.11
N LYS A 6 -42.57 -24.41 64.33
CA LYS A 6 -42.80 -23.44 63.23
C LYS A 6 -41.52 -22.77 62.73
N ASN A 7 -40.56 -22.50 63.62
CA ASN A 7 -39.31 -21.83 63.26
C ASN A 7 -38.39 -22.73 62.40
N HIS A 8 -38.37 -24.05 62.63
CA HIS A 8 -37.62 -24.98 61.80
C HIS A 8 -38.18 -25.09 60.38
N ILE A 9 -39.50 -25.05 60.20
CA ILE A 9 -40.14 -25.12 58.88
C ILE A 9 -39.94 -23.82 58.08
N PHE A 10 -40.00 -22.66 58.74
CA PHE A 10 -39.70 -21.37 58.13
C PHE A 10 -38.22 -21.23 57.73
N PHE A 11 -37.31 -21.69 58.59
CA PHE A 11 -35.88 -21.64 58.30
C PHE A 11 -35.50 -22.55 57.12
N ASN A 12 -36.09 -23.74 57.04
CA ASN A 12 -35.82 -24.69 55.96
C ASN A 12 -36.43 -24.26 54.60
N THR A 13 -37.56 -23.56 54.62
CA THR A 13 -38.16 -22.96 53.41
C THR A 13 -37.41 -21.71 52.95
N TRP A 14 -36.86 -20.92 53.87
CA TRP A 14 -35.99 -19.78 53.58
C TRP A 14 -34.64 -20.20 53.00
N ILE A 15 -34.01 -21.25 53.56
CA ILE A 15 -32.79 -21.87 53.01
C ILE A 15 -33.04 -22.46 51.62
N LYS A 16 -34.17 -23.16 51.42
CA LYS A 16 -34.53 -23.69 50.08
C LYS A 16 -34.74 -22.57 49.06
N LYS A 17 -35.37 -21.45 49.45
CA LYS A 17 -35.52 -20.28 48.57
C LYS A 17 -34.18 -19.65 48.24
N ILE A 18 -33.29 -19.44 49.23
CA ILE A 18 -31.94 -18.90 49.00
C ILE A 18 -31.13 -19.82 48.09
N ALA A 19 -31.20 -21.14 48.30
CA ALA A 19 -30.51 -22.11 47.47
C ALA A 19 -31.02 -22.09 46.02
N VAL A 20 -32.34 -21.97 45.79
CA VAL A 20 -32.92 -21.85 44.44
C VAL A 20 -32.52 -20.53 43.77
N THR A 21 -32.53 -19.40 44.48
CA THR A 21 -32.11 -18.11 43.90
C THR A 21 -30.61 -18.10 43.57
N PHE A 22 -29.78 -18.72 44.40
CA PHE A 22 -28.35 -18.87 44.15
C PHE A 22 -28.08 -19.78 42.95
N PHE A 23 -28.85 -20.87 42.78
CA PHE A 23 -28.76 -21.76 41.63
C PHE A 23 -29.20 -21.08 40.32
N VAL A 24 -30.23 -20.22 40.37
CA VAL A 24 -30.68 -19.42 39.21
C VAL A 24 -29.68 -18.32 38.86
N MET A 25 -29.03 -17.69 39.86
CA MET A 25 -27.94 -16.73 39.61
C MET A 25 -26.68 -17.37 39.02
N ILE A 26 -26.32 -18.59 39.44
CA ILE A 26 -25.20 -19.33 38.85
C ILE A 26 -25.51 -19.73 37.40
N PHE A 27 -26.78 -20.00 37.07
CA PHE A 27 -27.19 -20.29 35.69
C PHE A 27 -27.14 -19.05 34.76
N LEU A 28 -27.23 -17.84 35.33
CA LEU A 28 -27.13 -16.58 34.58
C LEU A 28 -25.68 -16.12 34.33
N PHE A 29 -24.70 -16.73 35.00
CA PHE A 29 -23.28 -16.58 34.70
C PHE A 29 -22.76 -17.77 33.88
N GLN A 30 -23.41 -18.04 32.74
CA GLN A 30 -22.73 -18.72 31.64
C GLN A 30 -21.63 -17.76 31.15
N LEU A 31 -20.42 -17.91 31.69
CA LEU A 31 -19.22 -17.36 31.09
C LEU A 31 -19.23 -17.80 29.62
N ASN A 32 -19.41 -16.86 28.70
CA ASN A 32 -19.16 -17.13 27.29
C ASN A 32 -17.68 -17.48 27.19
N ALA A 33 -17.35 -18.77 27.28
CA ALA A 33 -16.04 -19.26 26.92
C ALA A 33 -15.86 -18.90 25.45
N GLN A 34 -15.02 -17.90 25.16
CA GLN A 34 -14.70 -17.56 23.78
C GLN A 34 -14.03 -18.77 23.16
N THR A 35 -14.73 -19.40 22.20
CA THR A 35 -14.20 -20.55 21.46
C THR A 35 -13.05 -20.13 20.56
N PHE A 36 -13.02 -18.86 20.15
CA PHE A 36 -11.95 -18.24 19.37
C PHE A 36 -11.31 -17.07 20.12
N THR A 37 -9.99 -17.02 20.13
CA THR A 37 -9.24 -15.80 20.36
C THR A 37 -8.43 -15.46 19.12
N ALA A 38 -8.23 -14.17 18.87
CA ALA A 38 -7.44 -13.73 17.74
C ALA A 38 -6.63 -12.48 18.07
N GLN A 39 -5.48 -12.35 17.42
CA GLN A 39 -4.59 -11.20 17.51
C GLN A 39 -4.09 -10.83 16.13
N MET A 40 -3.94 -9.53 15.88
CA MET A 40 -3.46 -9.00 14.60
C MET A 40 -2.21 -8.15 14.82
N VAL A 41 -1.18 -8.45 14.04
CA VAL A 41 -0.01 -7.58 13.82
C VAL A 41 -0.06 -7.14 12.36
N LEU A 42 -0.07 -5.83 12.15
CA LEU A 42 -0.16 -5.20 10.83
C LEU A 42 1.03 -4.25 10.66
N ALA A 43 1.66 -4.24 9.50
CA ALA A 43 2.68 -3.26 9.15
C ALA A 43 2.08 -1.85 9.21
N ALA A 44 2.77 -0.92 9.88
CA ALA A 44 2.28 0.45 10.01
C ALA A 44 2.27 1.22 8.69
N ARG A 45 3.08 0.79 7.70
CA ARG A 45 3.26 1.46 6.40
C ARG A 45 3.37 0.42 5.27
N PRO A 46 2.30 -0.30 4.95
CA PRO A 46 2.32 -1.30 3.90
C PRO A 46 2.42 -0.63 2.51
N THR A 47 2.79 -1.40 1.48
CA THR A 47 2.64 -0.99 0.08
C THR A 47 1.19 -0.56 -0.21
N SER A 48 1.03 0.46 -1.06
CA SER A 48 -0.30 0.88 -1.55
C SER A 48 -0.90 -0.14 -2.50
N LEU A 49 -0.08 -0.94 -3.18
CA LEU A 49 -0.51 -1.92 -4.18
C LEU A 49 -1.10 -3.16 -3.50
N LEU A 50 -2.43 -3.26 -3.55
CA LEU A 50 -3.16 -4.29 -2.84
C LEU A 50 -2.77 -5.70 -3.30
N SER A 51 -2.60 -5.93 -4.61
CA SER A 51 -2.25 -7.26 -5.14
C SER A 51 -0.97 -7.85 -4.51
N ASP A 52 -0.03 -6.99 -4.11
CA ASP A 52 1.26 -7.42 -3.63
C ASP A 52 1.19 -7.87 -2.16
N TRP A 53 0.13 -7.51 -1.44
CA TRP A 53 -0.03 -7.92 -0.05
C TRP A 53 -0.01 -9.43 0.12
N ALA A 54 -0.48 -10.20 -0.87
CA ALA A 54 -0.44 -11.66 -0.84
C ALA A 54 0.99 -12.24 -0.86
N ASN A 55 1.95 -11.50 -1.41
CA ASN A 55 3.34 -11.93 -1.57
C ASN A 55 4.25 -11.42 -0.43
N HIS A 56 3.73 -10.58 0.45
CA HIS A 56 4.46 -9.94 1.54
C HIS A 56 3.93 -10.40 2.91
N PRO A 57 4.45 -11.53 3.44
CA PRO A 57 3.98 -12.09 4.72
C PRO A 57 4.18 -11.16 5.92
N GLU A 58 5.11 -10.21 5.83
CA GLU A 58 5.38 -9.20 6.85
C GLU A 58 4.29 -8.13 6.98
N ILE A 59 3.38 -8.01 5.99
CA ILE A 59 2.32 -7.00 6.03
C ILE A 59 1.29 -7.32 7.11
N LEU A 60 0.86 -8.58 7.21
CA LEU A 60 -0.18 -9.00 8.14
C LEU A 60 0.12 -10.38 8.70
N ASN A 61 0.16 -10.48 10.03
CA ASN A 61 0.09 -11.74 10.77
C ASN A 61 -1.16 -11.73 11.65
N TYR A 62 -2.07 -12.67 11.37
CA TYR A 62 -3.30 -12.87 12.11
C TYR A 62 -3.24 -14.21 12.84
N VAL A 63 -2.98 -14.15 14.15
CA VAL A 63 -2.85 -15.33 15.01
C VAL A 63 -4.23 -15.67 15.55
N VAL A 64 -4.76 -16.83 15.17
CA VAL A 64 -6.07 -17.30 15.60
C VAL A 64 -5.89 -18.56 16.42
N THR A 65 -6.46 -18.58 17.62
CA THR A 65 -6.53 -19.78 18.46
C THR A 65 -7.97 -20.21 18.59
N TYR A 66 -8.26 -21.45 18.19
CA TYR A 66 -9.53 -22.11 18.42
C TYR A 66 -9.34 -23.14 19.54
N TYR A 67 -10.05 -22.98 20.66
CA TYR A 67 -9.89 -23.83 21.84
C TYR A 67 -10.68 -25.15 21.76
N GLY A 68 -11.46 -25.36 20.69
CA GLY A 68 -12.44 -26.44 20.63
C GLY A 68 -13.79 -26.00 21.19
N GLY A 69 -14.86 -26.53 20.60
CA GLY A 69 -16.23 -26.37 21.10
C GLY A 69 -16.67 -27.56 21.94
N PRO A 70 -17.94 -27.56 22.40
CA PRO A 70 -18.53 -28.70 23.13
C PRO A 70 -18.51 -30.02 22.34
N ILE A 71 -18.42 -29.92 21.01
CA ILE A 71 -18.28 -31.05 20.10
C ILE A 71 -16.84 -31.08 19.59
N ALA A 72 -16.14 -32.20 19.81
CA ALA A 72 -14.81 -32.42 19.27
C ALA A 72 -14.86 -32.39 17.74
N GLY A 73 -14.10 -31.49 17.12
CA GLY A 73 -14.05 -31.39 15.67
C GLY A 73 -13.59 -30.03 15.17
N ASN A 74 -13.37 -29.99 13.86
CA ASN A 74 -13.00 -28.78 13.18
C ASN A 74 -14.20 -27.82 13.07
N TYR A 75 -13.94 -26.52 13.16
CA TYR A 75 -14.97 -25.46 13.10
C TYR A 75 -14.92 -24.73 11.76
N SER A 76 -16.07 -24.52 11.11
CA SER A 76 -16.15 -23.77 9.85
C SER A 76 -16.47 -22.30 10.11
N ALA A 77 -15.54 -21.40 9.80
CA ALA A 77 -15.67 -19.97 10.07
C ALA A 77 -15.21 -19.12 8.87
N LYS A 78 -15.70 -17.89 8.77
CA LYS A 78 -15.26 -16.89 7.80
C LYS A 78 -14.53 -15.75 8.51
N ILE A 79 -13.56 -15.14 7.85
CA ILE A 79 -12.84 -13.96 8.36
C ILE A 79 -13.27 -12.75 7.55
N ILE A 80 -14.08 -11.89 8.15
CA ILE A 80 -14.52 -10.63 7.52
C ILE A 80 -13.36 -9.65 7.57
N VAL A 81 -13.06 -9.05 6.42
CA VAL A 81 -12.11 -7.95 6.29
C VAL A 81 -12.86 -6.67 5.99
N THR A 82 -12.61 -5.62 6.74
CA THR A 82 -13.17 -4.29 6.49
C THR A 82 -12.06 -3.25 6.51
N PHE A 83 -11.98 -2.45 5.45
CA PHE A 83 -11.14 -1.26 5.35
C PHE A 83 -11.95 -0.05 5.77
N LYS A 84 -11.38 0.77 6.65
CA LYS A 84 -11.92 2.08 7.04
C LYS A 84 -10.92 3.19 6.71
N ASP A 85 -11.43 4.37 6.38
CA ASP A 85 -10.60 5.58 6.23
C ASP A 85 -10.15 6.13 7.60
N GLY A 86 -9.35 7.21 7.57
CA GLY A 86 -8.84 7.87 8.77
C GLY A 86 -9.93 8.49 9.65
N SER A 87 -11.13 8.69 9.12
CA SER A 87 -12.32 9.17 9.85
C SER A 87 -13.15 8.02 10.43
N GLY A 88 -12.79 6.76 10.13
CA GLY A 88 -13.50 5.57 10.58
C GLY A 88 -14.65 5.13 9.67
N ASN A 89 -14.86 5.76 8.52
CA ASN A 89 -15.88 5.36 7.56
C ASN A 89 -15.46 4.09 6.82
N ILE A 90 -16.41 3.18 6.57
CA ILE A 90 -16.14 1.96 5.80
C ILE A 90 -15.96 2.33 4.32
N ILE A 91 -14.79 2.03 3.78
CA ILE A 91 -14.45 2.22 2.36
C ILE A 91 -14.40 0.91 1.57
N GLY A 92 -14.38 -0.22 2.27
CA GLY A 92 -14.50 -1.52 1.64
C GLY A 92 -14.71 -2.64 2.65
N THR A 93 -15.49 -3.66 2.29
CA THR A 93 -15.73 -4.82 3.16
C THR A 93 -15.88 -6.10 2.34
N SER A 94 -15.55 -7.24 2.95
CA SER A 94 -15.73 -8.56 2.34
C SER A 94 -17.21 -8.82 2.01
N ASP A 95 -17.47 -9.25 0.78
CA ASP A 95 -18.75 -9.81 0.35
C ASP A 95 -18.90 -11.23 0.91
N LEU A 96 -19.83 -11.41 1.84
CA LEU A 96 -20.05 -12.68 2.54
C LEU A 96 -20.45 -13.82 1.61
N ASN A 97 -21.00 -13.53 0.42
CA ASN A 97 -21.37 -14.55 -0.57
C ASN A 97 -20.14 -15.11 -1.29
N LEU A 98 -19.08 -14.30 -1.44
CA LEU A 98 -17.84 -14.67 -2.12
C LEU A 98 -16.73 -15.08 -1.16
N LEU A 99 -16.86 -14.70 0.11
CA LEU A 99 -15.87 -15.00 1.15
C LEU A 99 -15.87 -16.50 1.48
N PRO A 100 -14.76 -17.23 1.25
CA PRO A 100 -14.69 -18.66 1.51
C PRO A 100 -14.70 -18.94 3.01
N ALA A 101 -15.34 -20.05 3.39
CA ALA A 101 -15.23 -20.59 4.74
C ALA A 101 -13.90 -21.32 4.91
N ARG A 102 -13.27 -21.13 6.07
CA ARG A 102 -12.08 -21.85 6.51
C ARG A 102 -12.43 -22.81 7.63
N ILE A 103 -11.80 -23.98 7.58
CA ILE A 103 -11.91 -25.00 8.62
C ILE A 103 -10.76 -24.79 9.63
N PHE A 104 -11.10 -24.54 10.88
CA PHE A 104 -10.18 -24.39 12.00
C PHE A 104 -10.15 -25.67 12.84
N ALA A 105 -8.98 -26.29 12.94
CA ALA A 105 -8.73 -27.34 13.93
C ALA A 105 -8.39 -26.72 15.29
N SER A 106 -8.60 -27.47 16.38
CA SER A 106 -8.23 -26.99 17.72
C SER A 106 -6.73 -26.72 17.79
N GLY A 107 -6.37 -25.57 18.37
CA GLY A 107 -5.00 -25.07 18.41
C GLY A 107 -4.86 -23.67 17.81
N THR A 108 -3.62 -23.26 17.61
CA THR A 108 -3.26 -21.94 17.10
C THR A 108 -2.77 -22.04 15.65
N VAL A 109 -3.26 -21.15 14.80
CA VAL A 109 -2.80 -20.97 13.43
C VAL A 109 -2.39 -19.52 13.21
N ILE A 110 -1.30 -19.32 12.47
CA ILE A 110 -0.86 -18.01 12.02
C ILE A 110 -1.28 -17.87 10.55
N LEU A 111 -2.14 -16.89 10.28
CA LEU A 111 -2.61 -16.57 8.94
C LEU A 111 -1.92 -15.32 8.44
N GLN A 112 -1.37 -15.38 7.23
CA GLN A 112 -0.72 -14.25 6.59
C GLN A 112 -1.71 -13.44 5.77
N SER A 113 -1.26 -12.32 5.21
CA SER A 113 -2.09 -11.47 4.35
C SER A 113 -2.82 -12.23 3.24
N LYS A 114 -2.13 -13.13 2.50
CA LYS A 114 -2.73 -13.99 1.46
C LYS A 114 -3.87 -14.89 1.94
N ASP A 115 -3.87 -15.22 3.23
CA ASP A 115 -4.82 -16.13 3.85
C ASP A 115 -6.07 -15.43 4.38
N VAL A 116 -6.00 -14.10 4.53
CA VAL A 116 -7.00 -13.27 5.20
C VAL A 116 -7.57 -12.21 4.26
N VAL A 117 -6.71 -11.42 3.63
CA VAL A 117 -7.07 -10.29 2.78
C VAL A 117 -7.26 -10.77 1.34
N LEU A 118 -8.41 -11.39 1.08
CA LEU A 118 -8.79 -11.89 -0.23
C LEU A 118 -9.42 -10.76 -1.07
N PHE A 119 -8.60 -9.97 -1.76
CA PHE A 119 -9.03 -8.75 -2.47
C PHE A 119 -10.22 -8.93 -3.40
N GLN A 120 -10.30 -10.05 -4.12
CA GLN A 120 -11.40 -10.39 -5.01
C GLN A 120 -12.76 -10.47 -4.30
N THR A 121 -12.75 -10.74 -2.99
CA THR A 121 -13.96 -10.82 -2.16
C THR A 121 -14.35 -9.46 -1.59
N ILE A 122 -13.48 -8.44 -1.65
CA ILE A 122 -13.73 -7.14 -1.04
C ILE A 122 -14.48 -6.24 -2.02
N ARG A 123 -15.45 -5.50 -1.50
CA ARG A 123 -16.23 -4.50 -2.23
C ARG A 123 -15.86 -3.13 -1.70
N PHE A 124 -15.01 -2.43 -2.45
CA PHE A 124 -14.70 -1.03 -2.19
C PHE A 124 -15.83 -0.12 -2.68
N THR A 125 -16.01 1.02 -2.04
CA THR A 125 -17.08 1.99 -2.32
C THR A 125 -16.52 3.39 -2.55
N GLY A 126 -17.33 4.26 -3.15
CA GLY A 126 -17.02 5.68 -3.34
C GLY A 126 -15.82 5.92 -4.26
N ASN A 127 -15.10 7.02 -4.03
CA ASN A 127 -13.96 7.42 -4.87
C ASN A 127 -12.80 6.43 -4.80
N VAL A 128 -12.61 5.78 -3.65
CA VAL A 128 -11.54 4.79 -3.44
C VAL A 128 -11.70 3.59 -4.37
N GLN A 129 -12.93 3.15 -4.65
CA GLN A 129 -13.19 2.07 -5.59
C GLN A 129 -12.65 2.40 -6.99
N ARG A 130 -12.83 3.63 -7.46
CA ARG A 130 -12.39 4.06 -8.79
C ARG A 130 -10.87 4.04 -8.88
N THR A 131 -10.17 4.60 -7.89
CA THR A 131 -8.71 4.58 -7.85
C THR A 131 -8.18 3.15 -7.86
N ILE A 132 -8.67 2.28 -6.95
CA ILE A 132 -8.24 0.88 -6.88
C ILE A 132 -8.52 0.13 -8.18
N SER A 133 -9.66 0.37 -8.83
CA SER A 133 -10.00 -0.30 -10.09
C SER A 133 -9.07 0.07 -11.24
N VAL A 134 -8.51 1.28 -11.22
CA VAL A 134 -7.60 1.78 -12.27
C VAL A 134 -6.15 1.46 -11.97
N THR A 135 -5.70 1.65 -10.72
CA THR A 135 -4.28 1.58 -10.34
C THR A 135 -3.93 0.32 -9.55
N GLY A 136 -4.92 -0.39 -9.00
CA GLY A 136 -4.70 -1.46 -8.03
C GLY A 136 -4.22 -0.96 -6.65
N ARG A 137 -4.09 0.36 -6.46
CA ARG A 137 -3.48 0.97 -5.28
C ARG A 137 -4.54 1.66 -4.41
N LEU A 138 -4.34 1.57 -3.09
CA LEU A 138 -5.00 2.47 -2.14
C LEU A 138 -4.43 3.88 -2.31
N PRO A 139 -5.28 4.93 -2.31
CA PRO A 139 -4.80 6.32 -2.24
C PRO A 139 -3.93 6.56 -1.01
N GLU A 140 -3.16 7.64 -1.01
CA GLU A 140 -2.45 8.06 0.18
C GLU A 140 -3.41 8.40 1.32
N GLY A 141 -2.99 8.10 2.55
CA GLY A 141 -3.76 8.49 3.73
C GLY A 141 -3.69 7.51 4.89
N ASN A 142 -4.46 7.83 5.91
CA ASN A 142 -4.62 7.00 7.09
C ASN A 142 -5.79 6.04 6.89
N TYR A 143 -5.59 4.78 7.29
CA TYR A 143 -6.58 3.73 7.18
C TYR A 143 -6.60 2.85 8.41
N GLN A 144 -7.66 2.06 8.54
CA GLN A 144 -7.74 1.00 9.53
C GLN A 144 -8.14 -0.31 8.84
N LEU A 145 -7.43 -1.39 9.17
CA LEU A 145 -7.85 -2.74 8.84
C LEU A 145 -8.60 -3.35 10.03
N VAL A 146 -9.80 -3.85 9.77
CA VAL A 146 -10.65 -4.49 10.76
C VAL A 146 -10.87 -5.94 10.36
N LEU A 147 -10.55 -6.86 11.29
CA LEU A 147 -10.77 -8.29 11.13
C LEU A 147 -11.76 -8.80 12.17
N GLN A 148 -12.66 -9.69 11.75
CA GLN A 148 -13.61 -10.37 12.62
C GLN A 148 -13.89 -11.79 12.13
N ILE A 149 -13.90 -12.75 13.04
CA ILE A 149 -14.29 -14.14 12.73
C ILE A 149 -15.79 -14.31 12.98
N VAL A 150 -16.48 -14.91 12.02
CA VAL A 150 -17.89 -15.26 12.10
C VAL A 150 -18.12 -16.72 11.76
N ASP A 151 -19.20 -17.30 12.27
CA ASP A 151 -19.65 -18.63 11.87
C ASP A 151 -19.97 -18.67 10.36
N ALA A 152 -19.56 -19.73 9.67
CA ALA A 152 -19.72 -19.81 8.22
C ALA A 152 -21.18 -19.95 7.76
N LYS A 153 -22.07 -20.48 8.61
CA LYS A 153 -23.49 -20.73 8.30
C LYS A 153 -24.40 -19.66 8.88
N THR A 154 -24.25 -19.35 10.17
CA THR A 154 -25.14 -18.44 10.90
C THR A 154 -24.67 -17.00 10.84
N LEU A 155 -23.41 -16.76 10.44
CA LEU A 155 -22.75 -15.45 10.47
C LEU A 155 -22.68 -14.83 11.87
N GLN A 156 -22.92 -15.63 12.92
CA GLN A 156 -22.77 -15.19 14.29
C GLN A 156 -21.31 -14.80 14.55
N LYS A 157 -21.11 -13.67 15.23
CA LYS A 157 -19.78 -13.17 15.60
C LYS A 157 -19.12 -14.12 16.60
N LEU A 158 -17.95 -14.64 16.25
CA LEU A 158 -17.15 -15.52 17.11
C LEU A 158 -16.05 -14.76 17.84
N THR A 159 -15.62 -13.61 17.30
CA THR A 159 -14.68 -12.70 17.94
C THR A 159 -15.20 -11.27 17.96
N ALA A 160 -14.65 -10.45 18.86
CA ALA A 160 -14.72 -9.00 18.72
C ALA A 160 -13.99 -8.53 17.44
N GLU A 161 -14.29 -7.32 16.99
CA GLU A 161 -13.52 -6.67 15.93
C GLU A 161 -12.12 -6.34 16.42
N ILE A 162 -11.11 -6.70 15.63
CA ILE A 162 -9.72 -6.32 15.89
C ILE A 162 -9.34 -5.25 14.86
N ILE A 163 -9.03 -4.07 15.35
CA ILE A 163 -8.74 -2.89 14.54
C ILE A 163 -7.25 -2.57 14.63
N ARG A 164 -6.58 -2.37 13.48
CA ARG A 164 -5.21 -1.83 13.44
C ARG A 164 -5.12 -0.70 12.44
N PRO A 165 -4.57 0.47 12.85
CA PRO A 165 -4.31 1.56 11.93
C PRO A 165 -3.07 1.25 11.07
N PHE A 166 -3.07 1.79 9.86
CA PHE A 166 -1.89 1.85 8.99
C PHE A 166 -1.92 3.12 8.14
N PHE A 167 -0.78 3.48 7.57
CA PHE A 167 -0.62 4.68 6.76
C PHE A 167 -0.09 4.31 5.38
N VAL A 168 -0.81 4.71 4.34
CA VAL A 168 -0.35 4.64 2.96
C VAL A 168 0.39 5.94 2.66
N MET A 169 1.68 5.81 2.33
CA MET A 169 2.55 6.95 2.07
C MET A 169 2.15 7.70 0.80
N SER A 170 2.21 9.02 0.86
CA SER A 170 2.35 9.87 -0.32
C SER A 170 3.83 9.98 -0.66
N TYR A 171 4.18 9.92 -1.95
CA TYR A 171 5.55 10.09 -2.41
C TYR A 171 5.73 11.36 -3.24
N GLN A 172 6.86 12.00 -3.06
CA GLN A 172 7.38 13.02 -3.93
C GLN A 172 8.21 12.35 -5.03
N LEU A 173 7.80 12.54 -6.28
CA LEU A 173 8.54 12.08 -7.45
C LEU A 173 9.94 12.71 -7.51
N PRO A 174 10.91 12.05 -8.18
CA PRO A 174 12.23 12.60 -8.42
C PRO A 174 12.20 14.01 -9.00
N ILE A 175 13.06 14.87 -8.47
CA ILE A 175 13.34 16.20 -9.01
C ILE A 175 14.65 16.13 -9.77
N LEU A 176 14.66 16.69 -10.98
CA LEU A 176 15.84 16.76 -11.82
C LEU A 176 16.83 17.80 -11.28
N MET A 177 18.12 17.46 -11.24
CA MET A 177 19.17 18.32 -10.68
C MET A 177 20.18 18.77 -11.74
N GLN A 178 20.71 17.82 -12.51
CA GLN A 178 21.72 18.06 -13.54
C GLN A 178 21.45 17.20 -14.77
N PRO A 179 21.62 17.72 -16.00
CA PRO A 179 21.80 19.14 -16.34
C PRO A 179 20.64 20.01 -15.84
N GLN A 180 20.93 21.24 -15.37
CA GLN A 180 19.90 22.15 -14.87
C GLN A 180 18.95 22.56 -16.00
N ASN A 181 17.71 22.91 -15.64
CA ASN A 181 16.74 23.38 -16.63
C ASN A 181 17.26 24.64 -17.34
N GLN A 182 17.12 24.67 -18.66
CA GLN A 182 17.57 25.75 -19.55
C GLN A 182 19.08 26.00 -19.52
N SER A 183 19.87 25.06 -19.02
CA SER A 183 21.33 25.20 -18.96
C SER A 183 21.98 25.06 -20.34
N VAL A 184 23.17 25.64 -20.48
CA VAL A 184 24.01 25.51 -21.67
C VAL A 184 25.27 24.74 -21.30
N LEU A 185 25.51 23.62 -21.99
CA LEU A 185 26.71 22.81 -21.86
C LEU A 185 27.68 23.13 -23.01
N MET A 186 28.98 23.13 -22.72
CA MET A 186 30.01 23.27 -23.75
C MET A 186 30.12 21.97 -24.56
N ALA A 187 30.17 22.09 -25.88
CA ALA A 187 30.27 20.97 -26.81
C ALA A 187 31.49 20.07 -26.54
N GLU A 188 32.60 20.63 -26.07
CA GLU A 188 33.83 19.89 -25.72
C GLU A 188 33.61 18.99 -24.49
N GLN A 189 32.88 19.48 -23.49
CA GLN A 189 32.57 18.73 -22.27
C GLN A 189 31.50 17.67 -22.57
N ALA A 190 30.42 18.07 -23.26
CA ALA A 190 29.31 17.20 -23.59
C ALA A 190 29.68 16.06 -24.54
N ARG A 191 30.74 16.24 -25.38
CA ARG A 191 31.34 15.18 -26.20
C ARG A 191 31.89 14.02 -25.38
N SER A 192 32.46 14.30 -24.21
CA SER A 192 33.10 13.28 -23.39
C SER A 192 32.06 12.53 -22.56
N ALA A 193 31.25 13.27 -21.82
CA ALA A 193 30.19 12.73 -20.99
C ALA A 193 29.21 13.83 -20.54
N ILE A 194 27.94 13.46 -20.40
CA ILE A 194 26.91 14.27 -19.75
C ILE A 194 26.44 13.49 -18.53
N THR A 195 26.55 14.11 -17.35
CA THR A 195 26.09 13.50 -16.10
C THR A 195 24.67 13.96 -15.79
N PHE A 196 23.77 12.99 -15.69
CA PHE A 196 22.39 13.18 -15.24
C PHE A 196 22.29 12.88 -13.76
N ARG A 197 21.61 13.73 -12.99
CA ARG A 197 21.35 13.56 -11.56
C ARG A 197 19.94 13.98 -11.20
N TRP A 198 19.32 13.23 -10.30
CA TRP A 198 17.98 13.50 -9.77
C TRP A 198 17.92 13.20 -8.27
N THR A 199 16.86 13.62 -7.59
CA THR A 199 16.59 13.20 -6.21
C THR A 199 15.97 11.80 -6.20
N PRO A 200 16.17 10.99 -5.14
CA PRO A 200 15.42 9.75 -5.00
C PRO A 200 13.92 10.04 -4.84
N LEU A 201 13.11 9.00 -5.01
CA LEU A 201 11.71 8.98 -4.61
C LEU A 201 11.66 9.13 -3.08
N ALA A 202 10.87 10.06 -2.58
CA ALA A 202 10.84 10.39 -1.16
C ALA A 202 9.40 10.32 -0.61
N PRO A 203 9.15 9.65 0.54
CA PRO A 203 10.10 8.83 1.29
C PRO A 203 10.53 7.57 0.52
N ALA A 204 11.63 6.93 0.93
CA ALA A 204 12.01 5.66 0.32
C ALA A 204 10.94 4.58 0.60
N PRO A 205 10.45 3.86 -0.43
CA PRO A 205 9.52 2.74 -0.22
C PRO A 205 10.19 1.67 0.64
N THR A 206 9.45 1.13 1.62
CA THR A 206 9.99 0.13 2.55
C THR A 206 9.76 -1.32 2.10
N GLN A 207 8.77 -1.53 1.24
CA GLN A 207 8.32 -2.87 0.80
C GLN A 207 8.32 -3.03 -0.72
N GLU A 208 8.59 -1.97 -1.48
CA GLU A 208 8.64 -2.01 -2.94
C GLU A 208 10.05 -1.69 -3.43
N ARG A 209 10.55 -2.45 -4.40
CA ARG A 209 11.76 -2.08 -5.15
C ARG A 209 11.34 -1.14 -6.28
N ILE A 210 12.11 -0.08 -6.46
CA ILE A 210 11.90 0.89 -7.54
C ILE A 210 13.11 0.97 -8.46
N SER A 211 12.85 1.23 -9.74
CA SER A 211 13.85 1.61 -10.72
C SER A 211 13.51 2.97 -11.35
N TYR A 212 14.48 3.56 -12.03
CA TYR A 212 14.32 4.83 -12.72
C TYR A 212 14.59 4.66 -14.21
N LEU A 213 13.63 5.04 -15.05
CA LEU A 213 13.79 5.09 -16.49
C LEU A 213 14.18 6.52 -16.92
N LEU A 214 15.46 6.68 -17.28
CA LEU A 214 16.00 7.92 -17.86
C LEU A 214 15.65 7.98 -19.33
N GLN A 215 14.98 9.07 -19.73
CA GLN A 215 14.65 9.33 -21.12
C GLN A 215 15.19 10.68 -21.55
N ILE A 216 15.88 10.68 -22.69
CA ILE A 216 16.43 11.89 -23.33
C ILE A 216 15.90 11.94 -24.75
N PHE A 217 15.45 13.10 -25.18
CA PHE A 217 14.91 13.37 -26.50
C PHE A 217 15.69 14.52 -27.12
N GLU A 218 16.00 14.39 -28.40
CA GLU A 218 16.49 15.52 -29.18
C GLU A 218 15.33 16.42 -29.59
N VAL A 219 15.52 17.73 -29.45
CA VAL A 219 14.59 18.75 -29.91
C VAL A 219 15.03 19.15 -31.31
N MET A 220 14.21 18.80 -32.30
CA MET A 220 14.50 19.08 -33.71
C MET A 220 14.29 20.56 -34.04
N GLU A 221 14.86 21.01 -35.16
CA GLU A 221 14.67 22.37 -35.64
C GLU A 221 13.18 22.72 -35.81
N GLY A 222 12.79 23.91 -35.35
CA GLY A 222 11.39 24.36 -35.35
C GLY A 222 10.50 23.80 -34.23
N GLN A 223 10.98 22.84 -33.42
CA GLN A 223 10.24 22.35 -32.25
C GLN A 223 10.59 23.14 -30.98
N ASN A 224 9.60 23.31 -30.10
CA ASN A 224 9.90 23.61 -28.70
C ASN A 224 10.16 22.31 -27.91
N PRO A 225 10.84 22.39 -26.74
CA PRO A 225 11.21 21.19 -25.98
C PRO A 225 10.01 20.30 -25.62
N MET A 226 8.89 20.88 -25.23
CA MET A 226 7.69 20.11 -24.86
C MET A 226 7.02 19.41 -26.04
N GLN A 227 7.08 20.00 -27.24
CA GLN A 227 6.65 19.32 -28.46
C GLN A 227 7.52 18.10 -28.73
N ALA A 228 8.85 18.26 -28.70
CA ALA A 228 9.79 17.16 -28.91
C ALA A 228 9.56 16.00 -27.93
N PHE A 229 9.36 16.30 -26.64
CA PHE A 229 9.04 15.28 -25.63
C PHE A 229 7.76 14.50 -25.93
N ARG A 230 6.74 15.14 -26.53
CA ARG A 230 5.45 14.51 -26.83
C ARG A 230 5.43 13.75 -28.16
N THR A 231 6.26 14.15 -29.13
CA THR A 231 6.18 13.64 -30.51
C THR A 231 7.37 12.79 -30.93
N ASN A 232 8.54 13.00 -30.33
CA ASN A 232 9.77 12.35 -30.77
C ASN A 232 9.98 11.04 -30.00
N GLN A 233 10.81 10.16 -30.56
CA GLN A 233 11.32 9.00 -29.83
C GLN A 233 12.53 9.39 -28.99
N PRO A 234 12.72 8.77 -27.81
CA PRO A 234 13.88 9.03 -26.98
C PRO A 234 15.15 8.51 -27.66
N ILE A 235 16.18 9.35 -27.70
CA ILE A 235 17.53 8.96 -28.17
C ILE A 235 18.30 8.16 -27.10
N LEU A 236 17.88 8.28 -25.84
CA LEU A 236 18.30 7.42 -24.73
C LEU A 236 17.06 7.00 -23.95
N ASN A 237 16.92 5.70 -23.71
CA ASN A 237 15.87 5.12 -22.89
C ASN A 237 16.50 4.06 -21.99
N GLN A 238 16.97 4.47 -20.82
CA GLN A 238 17.83 3.66 -19.95
C GLN A 238 17.21 3.48 -18.57
N GLU A 239 16.95 2.23 -18.20
CA GLU A 239 16.53 1.88 -16.83
C GLU A 239 17.75 1.72 -15.92
N VAL A 240 17.69 2.28 -14.72
CA VAL A 240 18.72 2.16 -13.68
C VAL A 240 18.10 1.81 -12.33
N LEU A 241 18.71 0.88 -11.60
CA LEU A 241 18.19 0.37 -10.33
C LEU A 241 18.89 1.03 -9.15
N GLY A 242 18.12 1.66 -8.25
CA GLY A 242 18.63 2.14 -6.96
C GLY A 242 19.70 3.23 -7.01
N VAL A 243 19.95 3.84 -8.17
CA VAL A 243 20.90 4.94 -8.35
C VAL A 243 20.17 6.20 -8.79
N THR A 244 20.71 7.35 -8.42
CA THR A 244 20.14 8.66 -8.74
C THR A 244 21.01 9.50 -9.67
N GLN A 245 21.91 8.81 -10.40
CA GLN A 245 22.77 9.41 -11.40
C GLN A 245 23.03 8.45 -12.56
N PHE A 246 23.27 9.01 -13.74
CA PHE A 246 23.67 8.28 -14.93
C PHE A 246 24.66 9.11 -15.76
N ILE A 247 25.73 8.47 -16.26
CA ILE A 247 26.71 9.13 -17.12
C ILE A 247 26.43 8.68 -18.55
N TRP A 248 25.92 9.60 -19.36
CA TRP A 248 25.69 9.36 -20.77
C TRP A 248 26.90 9.79 -21.58
N GLN A 249 27.40 8.90 -22.44
CA GLN A 249 28.43 9.18 -23.43
C GLN A 249 27.77 9.27 -24.80
N PRO A 250 27.29 10.46 -25.21
CA PRO A 250 26.58 10.60 -26.47
C PRO A 250 27.53 10.30 -27.64
N GLN A 251 27.20 9.30 -28.44
CA GLN A 251 27.86 8.99 -29.73
C GLN A 251 27.39 9.98 -30.81
N LEU A 252 27.35 11.26 -30.47
CA LEU A 252 26.78 12.33 -31.26
C LEU A 252 27.89 13.28 -31.71
N TYR A 253 27.85 13.68 -32.98
CA TYR A 253 28.74 14.71 -33.48
C TYR A 253 28.24 16.10 -33.03
N PHE A 254 29.10 16.83 -32.32
CA PHE A 254 28.85 18.21 -31.85
C PHE A 254 29.85 19.22 -32.44
N GLY A 255 30.62 18.81 -33.45
CA GLY A 255 31.80 19.53 -33.91
C GLY A 255 31.53 20.73 -34.82
N ASP A 256 30.35 20.80 -35.45
CA ASP A 256 30.02 21.90 -36.37
C ASP A 256 29.16 22.95 -35.68
N SER A 257 29.76 24.11 -35.44
CA SER A 257 29.24 25.25 -34.69
C SER A 257 28.06 25.98 -35.35
N SER A 258 27.38 25.37 -36.31
CA SER A 258 26.20 25.94 -37.00
C SER A 258 24.86 25.46 -36.42
N GLN A 259 24.85 24.39 -35.61
CA GLN A 259 23.61 23.84 -35.04
C GLN A 259 23.72 23.66 -33.53
N ASN A 260 23.16 24.62 -32.80
CA ASN A 260 22.87 24.44 -31.38
C ASN A 260 21.93 23.26 -31.21
N ARG A 261 22.40 22.21 -30.54
CA ARG A 261 21.57 21.04 -30.26
C ARG A 261 20.86 21.21 -28.94
N LYS A 262 19.56 20.96 -28.94
CA LYS A 262 18.70 21.09 -27.77
C LYS A 262 18.18 19.71 -27.40
N PHE A 263 18.12 19.44 -26.10
CA PHE A 263 17.66 18.16 -25.57
C PHE A 263 16.67 18.42 -24.45
N ILE A 264 15.67 17.56 -24.33
CA ILE A 264 14.77 17.49 -23.19
C ILE A 264 14.87 16.11 -22.55
N TRP A 265 14.82 16.06 -21.22
CA TRP A 265 14.99 14.81 -20.48
C TRP A 265 14.08 14.75 -19.27
N THR A 266 13.74 13.52 -18.87
CA THR A 266 12.89 13.21 -17.71
C THR A 266 13.33 11.90 -17.07
N ILE A 267 12.88 11.68 -15.84
CA ILE A 267 12.99 10.42 -15.13
C ILE A 267 11.59 9.91 -14.81
N GLN A 268 11.32 8.66 -15.15
CA GLN A 268 10.12 7.95 -14.72
C GLN A 268 10.48 6.97 -13.61
N THR A 269 9.78 7.04 -12.48
CA THR A 269 9.91 6.03 -11.42
C THR A 269 9.05 4.83 -11.79
N LEU A 270 9.64 3.64 -11.78
CA LEU A 270 8.95 2.39 -12.07
C LEU A 270 8.88 1.52 -10.82
N ASP A 271 7.76 0.82 -10.64
CA ASP A 271 7.60 -0.21 -9.63
C ASP A 271 8.22 -1.55 -10.06
N SER A 272 8.14 -2.55 -9.18
CA SER A 272 8.73 -3.88 -9.42
C SER A 272 8.16 -4.62 -10.64
N LYS A 273 7.04 -4.16 -11.19
CA LYS A 273 6.39 -4.72 -12.39
C LYS A 273 6.69 -3.91 -13.65
N GLY A 274 7.50 -2.86 -13.54
CA GLY A 274 7.84 -1.96 -14.64
C GLY A 274 6.75 -0.94 -14.95
N PHE A 275 5.75 -0.77 -14.08
CA PHE A 275 4.73 0.26 -14.24
C PHE A 275 5.14 1.56 -13.57
N GLY A 276 4.68 2.68 -14.12
CA GLY A 276 4.85 4.00 -13.52
C GLY A 276 4.37 4.04 -12.07
N PHE A 277 5.25 4.47 -11.17
CA PHE A 277 4.97 4.58 -9.74
C PHE A 277 4.00 5.76 -9.52
N ASN A 278 2.70 5.47 -9.47
CA ASN A 278 1.67 6.49 -9.54
C ASN A 278 1.14 6.87 -8.14
N ASN A 279 1.43 8.11 -7.74
CA ASN A 279 0.63 8.86 -6.79
C ASN A 279 -0.30 9.76 -7.59
N ASP A 280 -1.53 9.33 -7.86
CA ASP A 280 -2.71 10.11 -8.30
C ASP A 280 -2.55 11.21 -9.39
N VAL A 281 -1.39 11.41 -10.01
CA VAL A 281 -1.01 12.59 -10.83
C VAL A 281 -0.38 12.20 -12.18
N GLY A 282 -0.02 10.93 -12.42
CA GLY A 282 0.52 10.52 -13.72
C GLY A 282 1.32 9.21 -13.72
N ASP A 283 2.02 8.90 -14.79
CA ASP A 283 2.80 7.66 -14.92
C ASP A 283 4.13 7.65 -14.13
N GLY A 284 4.25 8.43 -13.05
CA GLY A 284 5.43 8.47 -12.18
C GLY A 284 6.62 9.27 -12.73
N ARG A 285 6.37 10.16 -13.69
CA ARG A 285 7.41 11.01 -14.33
C ARG A 285 7.69 12.30 -13.56
N SER A 286 8.95 12.70 -13.55
CA SER A 286 9.37 14.04 -13.15
C SER A 286 8.95 15.08 -14.20
N GLU A 287 8.78 16.32 -13.77
CA GLU A 287 8.75 17.46 -14.68
C GLU A 287 10.03 17.47 -15.54
N PRO A 288 9.92 17.60 -16.87
CA PRO A 288 11.07 17.47 -17.76
C PRO A 288 11.92 18.76 -17.75
N PHE A 289 13.24 18.59 -17.80
CA PHE A 289 14.19 19.69 -17.99
C PHE A 289 14.73 19.66 -19.41
N TRP A 290 15.11 20.81 -19.94
CA TRP A 290 15.81 20.89 -21.22
C TRP A 290 17.14 21.62 -21.08
N PHE A 291 18.09 21.34 -21.97
CA PHE A 291 19.40 21.98 -22.00
C PHE A 291 19.88 22.11 -23.45
N GLU A 292 20.83 23.01 -23.68
CA GLU A 292 21.46 23.23 -24.99
C GLU A 292 22.92 22.82 -24.93
N ILE A 293 23.45 22.33 -26.05
CA ILE A 293 24.87 22.14 -26.26
C ILE A 293 25.34 23.18 -27.28
N LYS A 294 26.29 24.03 -26.86
CA LYS A 294 26.86 25.11 -27.70
C LYS A 294 28.37 24.96 -27.83
N SER A 295 28.89 25.40 -28.97
CA SER A 295 30.33 25.55 -29.15
C SER A 295 30.89 26.72 -28.33
N ALA A 296 32.16 26.65 -27.93
CA ALA A 296 32.82 27.74 -27.20
C ALA A 296 32.76 29.09 -27.96
N LYS A 297 32.84 29.06 -29.30
CA LYS A 297 32.77 30.26 -30.15
C LYS A 297 31.44 30.99 -30.02
N GLU A 298 30.33 30.26 -29.97
CA GLU A 298 29.00 30.85 -29.82
C GLU A 298 28.76 31.42 -28.42
N ILE A 299 29.21 30.73 -27.38
CA ILE A 299 29.05 31.21 -26.00
C ILE A 299 29.74 32.56 -25.81
N VAL A 300 30.90 32.75 -26.43
CA VAL A 300 31.65 34.03 -26.38
C VAL A 300 30.97 35.13 -27.20
N LYS A 301 30.35 34.80 -28.33
CA LYS A 301 29.59 35.76 -29.15
C LYS A 301 28.42 36.36 -28.37
N ASN A 302 27.60 35.51 -27.72
CA ASN A 302 26.42 35.94 -26.97
C ASN A 302 26.72 36.71 -25.67
N ARG A 303 27.98 36.75 -25.19
CA ARG A 303 28.39 37.58 -24.04
C ARG A 303 28.83 38.99 -24.43
N LYS A 304 29.03 39.25 -25.73
CA LYS A 304 29.49 40.54 -26.25
C LYS A 304 28.35 41.41 -26.79
N GLU A 305 27.14 40.86 -26.83
CA GLU A 305 25.87 41.52 -27.14
C GLU A 305 25.08 41.71 -25.83
#